data_AF-A0A2H5WSR8-F1
#
_entry.id   AF-A0A2H5WSR8-F1
#
_cell.length_a   1.000
_cell.length_b   1.000
_cell.length_c   1.000
_cell.angle_alpha   90.00
_cell.angle_beta   90.00
_cell.angle_gamma   90.00
#
_symmetry.space_group_name_H-M   'P 1'
#
loop_
_entity.id
_entity.type
_entity.pdbx_description
1 polymer ?
#
loop_
_entity_poly.entity_id
_entity_poly.type
_entity_poly.pdbx_seq_one_letter_code
_entity_poly.pdbx_strand_id
1 'polypeptide(L)'
;MLRNAEWPPIELYAGRPAAREPYEETYLLRFHRGQWSLRKLFVIGIIANWSAFSPDRRWYYMSAVNNGTFLGEVGKPKFKKLDEELYCAYFSPNSRYLLGLEEETGGVRYRCLLCPTEKRRCCTKSQRT
;
A
#
# COMPACT_ATOMS: atom_id res chain seq x y z
N MET A 1 -23.85 18.40 25.43
CA MET A 1 -24.18 17.02 25.02
C MET A 1 -23.85 16.88 23.54
N LEU A 2 -22.74 16.21 23.20
CA LEU A 2 -22.42 15.89 21.80
C LEU A 2 -23.40 14.78 21.36
N ARG A 3 -24.35 15.13 20.50
CA ARG A 3 -25.26 14.17 19.86
C ARG A 3 -24.43 13.17 19.07
N ASN A 4 -24.70 11.88 19.26
CA ASN A 4 -24.35 10.74 18.38
C ASN A 4 -23.42 11.09 17.21
N ALA A 5 -22.15 11.37 17.49
CA ALA A 5 -21.15 11.44 16.44
C ALA A 5 -20.93 9.99 16.01
N GLU A 6 -21.60 9.55 14.93
CA GLU A 6 -21.20 8.34 14.24
C GLU A 6 -19.76 8.58 13.77
N TRP A 7 -18.80 7.96 14.46
CA TRP A 7 -17.43 7.97 14.03
C TRP A 7 -17.37 7.40 12.61
N PRO A 8 -16.66 8.05 11.67
CA PRO A 8 -16.42 7.46 10.37
C PRO A 8 -15.74 6.10 10.56
N PRO A 9 -15.97 5.14 9.66
CA PRO A 9 -15.36 3.82 9.79
C PRO A 9 -13.84 3.92 10.00
N ILE A 10 -13.34 3.26 11.04
CA ILE A 10 -11.91 3.10 11.26
C ILE A 10 -11.48 1.87 10.47
N GLU A 11 -10.44 2.00 9.66
CA GLU A 11 -9.94 0.91 8.83
C GLU A 11 -8.43 0.73 9.05
N LEU A 12 -8.02 -0.51 9.25
CA LEU A 12 -6.64 -0.91 9.55
C LEU A 12 -6.26 -2.10 8.68
N TYR A 13 -4.97 -2.21 8.40
CA TYR A 13 -4.39 -3.43 7.87
C TYR A 13 -4.01 -4.37 8.99
N ALA A 14 -4.31 -5.64 8.80
CA ALA A 14 -3.76 -6.72 9.61
C ALA A 14 -3.07 -7.71 8.68
N GLY A 15 -1.81 -8.01 8.99
CA GLY A 15 -1.07 -9.14 8.44
C GLY A 15 -1.06 -10.28 9.44
N ARG A 16 -1.12 -11.51 8.95
CA ARG A 16 -0.78 -12.70 9.76
C ARG A 16 -0.06 -13.73 8.88
N PRO A 17 0.77 -14.59 9.46
CA PRO A 17 1.30 -15.76 8.75
C PRO A 17 0.16 -16.58 8.13
N ALA A 18 0.32 -16.98 6.88
CA ALA A 18 -0.57 -17.93 6.24
C ALA A 18 -0.28 -19.35 6.73
N ALA A 19 -1.13 -20.30 6.33
CA ALA A 19 -0.95 -21.72 6.68
C ALA A 19 0.33 -22.36 6.11
N ARG A 20 0.99 -21.72 5.16
CA ARG A 20 2.25 -22.17 4.56
C ARG A 20 3.24 -21.01 4.59
N GLU A 21 4.48 -21.27 4.97
CA GLU A 21 5.56 -20.31 4.80
C GLU A 21 6.01 -20.25 3.32
N PRO A 22 6.55 -19.11 2.84
CA PRO A 22 6.72 -17.81 3.51
C PRO A 22 5.51 -16.87 3.26
N TYR A 23 4.29 -17.42 3.19
CA TYR A 23 3.12 -16.65 2.80
C TYR A 23 2.51 -15.91 4.00
N GLU A 24 2.00 -14.71 3.75
CA GLU A 24 1.22 -13.89 4.67
C GLU A 24 -0.18 -13.64 4.11
N GLU A 25 -1.17 -13.62 4.99
CA GLU A 25 -2.53 -13.25 4.67
C GLU A 25 -2.77 -11.80 5.10
N THR A 26 -3.26 -10.99 4.17
CA THR A 26 -3.58 -9.58 4.43
C THR A 26 -5.08 -9.38 4.52
N TYR A 27 -5.48 -8.62 5.53
CA TYR A 27 -6.87 -8.34 5.84
C TYR A 27 -7.13 -6.85 5.94
N LEU A 28 -8.35 -6.45 5.53
CA LEU A 28 -8.97 -5.20 5.91
C LEU A 28 -9.75 -5.43 7.20
N LEU A 29 -9.30 -4.80 8.27
CA LEU A 29 -10.03 -4.70 9.52
C LEU A 29 -10.81 -3.38 9.51
N ARG A 30 -12.14 -3.45 9.68
CA ARG A 30 -13.01 -2.26 9.69
C ARG A 30 -13.85 -2.24 10.95
N PHE A 31 -13.75 -1.14 11.70
CA PHE A 31 -14.69 -0.79 12.77
C PHE A 31 -15.73 0.17 12.23
N HIS A 32 -17.00 -0.19 12.33
CA HIS A 32 -18.10 0.67 11.92
C HIS A 32 -19.34 0.35 12.75
N ARG A 33 -20.03 1.39 13.24
CA ARG A 33 -21.26 1.25 14.04
C ARG A 33 -21.11 0.28 15.23
N GLY A 34 -19.98 0.36 15.94
CA GLY A 34 -19.72 -0.47 17.12
C GLY A 34 -19.29 -1.91 16.81
N GLN A 35 -19.12 -2.29 15.54
CA GLN A 35 -18.75 -3.66 15.16
C GLN A 35 -17.43 -3.69 14.39
N TRP A 36 -16.59 -4.66 14.75
CA TRP A 36 -15.41 -5.04 13.96
C TRP A 36 -15.80 -6.05 12.90
N SER A 37 -15.31 -5.84 11.68
CA SER A 37 -15.41 -6.77 10.57
C SER A 37 -14.04 -7.00 9.98
N LEU A 38 -13.75 -8.24 9.59
CA LEU A 38 -12.49 -8.64 8.98
C LEU A 38 -12.77 -9.22 7.60
N ARG A 39 -12.14 -8.65 6.57
CA ARG A 39 -12.22 -9.15 5.19
C ARG A 39 -10.84 -9.51 4.70
N LYS A 40 -10.63 -10.77 4.31
CA LYS A 40 -9.40 -11.18 3.62
C LYS A 40 -9.33 -10.43 2.29
N LEU A 41 -8.23 -9.75 2.04
CA LEU A 41 -7.98 -9.07 0.78
C LEU A 41 -7.26 -10.00 -0.17
N PHE A 42 -6.16 -10.61 0.29
CA PHE A 42 -5.29 -11.43 -0.53
C PHE A 42 -4.28 -12.23 0.31
N VAL A 43 -3.58 -13.17 -0.33
CA VAL A 43 -2.44 -13.91 0.21
C VAL A 43 -1.21 -13.50 -0.59
N ILE A 44 -0.15 -13.11 0.10
CA ILE A 44 1.14 -12.73 -0.48
C ILE A 44 2.18 -13.79 -0.10
N GLY A 45 3.04 -14.17 -1.02
CA GLY A 45 4.15 -15.11 -0.75
C GLY A 45 5.45 -14.44 -0.29
N ILE A 46 5.37 -13.21 0.21
CA ILE A 46 6.54 -12.39 0.54
C ILE A 46 6.18 -11.55 1.76
N ILE A 47 7.12 -11.42 2.70
CA ILE A 47 7.00 -10.60 3.91
C ILE A 47 6.92 -9.13 3.50
N ALA A 48 5.87 -8.43 3.92
CA ALA A 48 5.68 -7.01 3.63
C ALA A 48 6.22 -6.14 4.78
N ASN A 49 7.01 -5.12 4.46
CA ASN A 49 7.52 -4.13 5.44
C ASN A 49 6.60 -2.92 5.57
N TRP A 50 6.08 -2.43 4.45
CA TRP A 50 5.23 -1.23 4.40
C TRP A 50 4.04 -1.47 3.51
N SER A 51 2.88 -0.90 3.86
CA SER A 51 1.69 -0.93 3.01
C SER A 51 0.77 0.23 3.30
N ALA A 52 -0.01 0.64 2.30
CA ALA A 52 -1.07 1.64 2.45
C ALA A 52 -2.13 1.52 1.35
N PHE A 53 -3.31 2.07 1.61
CA PHE A 53 -4.31 2.34 0.56
C PHE A 53 -4.10 3.73 -0.03
N SER A 54 -4.53 3.91 -1.28
CA SER A 54 -4.76 5.24 -1.82
C SER A 54 -5.91 5.94 -1.07
N PRO A 55 -5.93 7.28 -1.01
CA PRO A 55 -7.02 8.03 -0.40
C PRO A 55 -8.43 7.66 -0.92
N ASP A 56 -8.55 7.36 -2.21
CA ASP A 56 -9.81 6.93 -2.85
C ASP A 56 -10.13 5.43 -2.66
N ARG A 57 -9.23 4.70 -1.99
CA ARG A 57 -9.32 3.26 -1.68
C ARG A 57 -9.42 2.35 -2.90
N ARG A 58 -9.07 2.84 -4.09
CA ARG A 58 -9.03 2.02 -5.31
C ARG A 58 -7.76 1.20 -5.42
N TRP A 59 -6.66 1.76 -4.93
CA TRP A 59 -5.33 1.17 -5.00
C TRP A 59 -4.83 0.81 -3.61
N TYR A 60 -3.97 -0.19 -3.58
CA TYR A 60 -3.10 -0.41 -2.45
C TYR A 60 -1.68 -0.67 -2.94
N TYR A 61 -0.70 -0.29 -2.14
CA TYR A 61 0.68 -0.67 -2.38
C TYR A 61 1.19 -1.48 -1.18
N MET A 62 2.20 -2.32 -1.46
CA MET A 62 3.05 -2.90 -0.43
C MET A 62 4.50 -2.86 -0.88
N SER A 63 5.41 -2.72 0.07
CA SER A 63 6.83 -3.00 -0.11
C SER A 63 7.14 -4.31 0.57
N ALA A 64 7.82 -5.20 -0.15
CA ALA A 64 8.20 -6.51 0.32
C ALA A 64 9.71 -6.57 0.57
N VAL A 65 10.09 -7.25 1.66
CA VAL A 65 11.50 -7.45 2.03
C VAL A 65 12.25 -8.06 0.86
N ASN A 66 13.33 -7.41 0.43
CA ASN A 66 14.20 -7.85 -0.68
C ASN A 66 13.48 -8.08 -2.02
N ASN A 67 12.26 -7.55 -2.21
CA ASN A 67 11.51 -7.75 -3.44
C ASN A 67 10.77 -6.50 -3.92
N GLY A 68 11.10 -5.34 -3.36
CA GLY A 68 10.65 -4.03 -3.83
C GLY A 68 9.18 -3.75 -3.60
N THR A 69 8.62 -2.85 -4.41
CA THR A 69 7.25 -2.35 -4.25
C THR A 69 6.30 -2.94 -5.28
N PHE A 70 5.12 -3.32 -4.80
CA PHE A 70 4.00 -3.83 -5.58
C PHE A 70 2.80 -2.92 -5.44
N LEU A 71 1.98 -2.91 -6.48
CA LEU A 71 0.69 -2.22 -6.50
C LEU A 71 -0.40 -3.18 -6.95
N GLY A 72 -1.55 -3.11 -6.30
CA GLY A 72 -2.75 -3.76 -6.78
C GLY A 72 -3.98 -2.90 -6.60
N GLU A 73 -5.05 -3.39 -7.19
CA GLU A 73 -6.37 -2.79 -7.11
C GLU A 73 -7.18 -3.52 -6.03
N VAL A 74 -7.85 -2.77 -5.18
CA VAL A 74 -8.57 -3.34 -4.04
C VAL A 74 -9.69 -4.25 -4.52
N GLY A 75 -9.74 -5.47 -3.99
CA GLY A 75 -10.70 -6.50 -4.39
C GLY A 75 -10.29 -7.32 -5.61
N LYS A 76 -9.14 -7.04 -6.23
CA LYS A 76 -8.55 -7.89 -7.27
C LYS A 76 -7.36 -8.69 -6.69
N PRO A 77 -7.24 -9.99 -6.98
CA PRO A 77 -6.22 -10.86 -6.39
C PRO A 77 -4.86 -10.75 -7.11
N LYS A 78 -4.58 -9.65 -7.81
CA LYS A 78 -3.40 -9.51 -8.67
C LYS A 78 -2.59 -8.28 -8.30
N PHE A 79 -1.27 -8.47 -8.22
CA PHE A 79 -0.31 -7.40 -8.03
C PHE A 79 0.53 -7.20 -9.26
N LYS A 80 0.93 -5.95 -9.46
CA LYS A 80 1.94 -5.55 -10.41
C LYS A 80 3.16 -5.08 -9.61
N LYS A 81 4.30 -5.72 -9.83
CA LYS A 81 5.59 -5.19 -9.35
C LYS A 81 5.80 -3.84 -10.02
N LEU A 82 5.98 -2.80 -9.21
CA LEU A 82 6.22 -1.44 -9.69
C LEU A 82 7.71 -1.17 -9.83
N ASP A 83 8.48 -1.61 -8.85
CA ASP A 83 9.90 -1.32 -8.75
C ASP A 83 10.59 -2.35 -7.85
N GLU A 84 11.88 -2.58 -8.07
CA GLU A 84 12.68 -3.55 -7.31
C GLU A 84 13.35 -2.92 -6.08
N GLU A 85 13.59 -1.61 -6.11
CA GLU A 85 14.40 -0.88 -5.12
C GLU A 85 13.57 0.00 -4.19
N LEU A 86 12.34 0.33 -4.60
CA LEU A 86 11.43 1.09 -3.72
C LEU A 86 11.11 0.28 -2.46
N TYR A 87 11.55 0.78 -1.30
CA TYR A 87 11.32 0.13 -0.01
C TYR A 87 10.15 0.75 0.76
N CYS A 88 9.71 1.96 0.42
CA CYS A 88 8.55 2.63 1.01
C CYS A 88 7.89 3.53 -0.03
N ALA A 89 6.60 3.81 0.11
CA ALA A 89 5.92 4.77 -0.75
C ALA A 89 4.72 5.48 -0.11
N TYR A 90 4.31 6.60 -0.70
CA TYR A 90 3.17 7.38 -0.24
C TYR A 90 2.25 7.73 -1.40
N PHE A 91 0.96 7.44 -1.25
CA PHE A 91 -0.02 7.90 -2.22
C PHE A 91 -0.19 9.41 -2.14
N SER A 92 -0.19 10.05 -3.31
CA SER A 92 -0.65 11.43 -3.45
C SER A 92 -2.11 11.58 -2.99
N PRO A 93 -2.52 12.77 -2.50
CA PRO A 93 -3.88 13.01 -2.02
C PRO A 93 -4.99 12.70 -3.04
N ASN A 94 -4.68 12.82 -4.34
CA ASN A 94 -5.63 12.53 -5.42
C ASN A 94 -5.56 11.08 -5.93
N SER A 95 -4.81 10.21 -5.27
CA SER A 95 -4.69 8.77 -5.59
C SER A 95 -4.10 8.44 -6.97
N ARG A 96 -3.54 9.42 -7.69
CA ARG A 96 -2.98 9.20 -9.05
C ARG A 96 -1.51 8.87 -9.07
N TYR A 97 -0.78 9.32 -8.05
CA TYR A 97 0.66 9.14 -7.94
C TYR A 97 1.04 8.43 -6.65
N LEU A 98 2.19 7.76 -6.69
CA LEU A 98 2.85 7.10 -5.60
C LEU A 98 4.28 7.66 -5.51
N LEU A 99 4.61 8.36 -4.42
CA LEU A 99 5.97 8.83 -4.16
C LEU A 99 6.72 7.71 -3.45
N GLY A 100 7.56 6.99 -4.19
CA GLY A 100 8.44 5.96 -3.65
C GLY A 100 9.75 6.52 -3.11
N LEU A 101 10.30 5.84 -2.11
CA LEU A 101 11.59 6.11 -1.50
C LEU A 101 12.54 4.95 -1.84
N GLU A 102 13.74 5.31 -2.25
CA GLU A 102 14.87 4.42 -2.54
C GLU A 102 15.99 4.76 -1.56
N GLU A 103 16.61 3.72 -0.99
CA GLU A 103 17.89 3.92 -0.30
C GLU A 103 18.98 4.06 -1.37
N GLU A 104 19.78 5.12 -1.28
CA GLU A 104 21.00 5.30 -2.08
C GLU A 104 22.16 5.40 -1.10
N THR A 105 23.37 5.01 -1.51
CA THR A 105 24.55 5.09 -0.63
C THR A 105 24.75 6.54 -0.18
N GLY A 106 24.49 6.81 1.10
CA GLY A 106 24.60 8.15 1.70
C GLY A 106 23.33 9.02 1.63
N GLY A 107 22.16 8.50 1.25
CA GLY A 107 20.92 9.29 1.24
C GLY A 107 19.64 8.54 0.86
N VAL A 108 18.57 9.31 0.66
CA VAL A 108 17.26 8.83 0.20
C VAL A 108 16.94 9.48 -1.13
N ARG A 109 16.60 8.67 -2.14
CA ARG A 109 16.11 9.15 -3.43
C ARG A 109 14.59 8.98 -3.52
N TYR A 110 13.93 9.94 -4.15
CA TYR A 110 12.48 9.91 -4.36
C TYR A 110 12.13 9.62 -5.81
N ARG A 111 11.15 8.74 -6.05
CA ARG A 111 10.64 8.42 -7.39
C ARG A 111 9.12 8.53 -7.40
N CYS A 112 8.58 9.35 -8.31
CA CYS A 112 7.15 9.47 -8.48
C CYS A 112 6.65 8.45 -9.51
N LEU A 113 5.81 7.51 -9.08
CA LEU A 113 5.17 6.49 -9.89
C LEU A 113 3.70 6.85 -10.17
N LEU A 114 3.25 6.67 -11.42
CA LEU A 114 1.85 6.80 -11.81
C LEU A 114 1.12 5.51 -11.43
N CYS A 115 0.01 5.65 -10.70
CA CYS A 115 -0.92 4.54 -10.54
C CYS A 115 -1.51 4.22 -11.93
N PRO A 116 -1.63 2.95 -12.30
CA PRO A 116 -1.98 2.54 -13.66
C PRO A 116 -3.48 2.75 -13.91
N THR A 117 -3.91 3.99 -14.04
CA THR A 117 -5.17 4.36 -14.70
C THR A 117 -4.94 4.80 -16.14
N GLU A 118 -3.72 5.25 -16.48
CA GLU A 118 -3.42 5.81 -17.80
C GLU A 118 -2.01 5.38 -18.27
N LYS A 119 -1.93 4.90 -19.51
CA LYS A 119 -0.67 4.49 -20.18
C LYS A 119 0.26 5.68 -20.42
N ARG A 120 0.90 6.27 -19.40
CA ARG A 120 2.01 7.24 -19.62
C ARG A 120 3.11 7.06 -18.57
N ARG A 121 4.36 7.16 -19.04
CA ARG A 121 5.59 6.93 -18.24
C ARG A 121 5.82 8.05 -17.22
N CYS A 122 6.44 7.68 -16.11
CA CYS A 122 6.80 8.56 -14.99
C CYS A 122 7.94 9.54 -15.28
N CYS A 123 7.88 10.68 -14.60
CA CYS A 123 8.98 11.63 -14.47
C CYS A 123 9.80 11.32 -13.21
N THR A 124 11.06 10.96 -13.37
CA THR A 124 12.04 10.90 -12.28
C THR A 124 12.63 12.28 -12.03
N LYS A 125 12.53 12.79 -10.80
CA LYS A 125 13.39 13.88 -10.31
C LYS A 125 14.16 13.34 -9.11
N SER A 126 15.48 13.20 -9.22
CA SER A 126 16.31 13.01 -8.02
C SER A 126 16.68 14.39 -7.46
N GLN A 127 16.59 14.54 -6.15
CA GLN A 127 17.26 15.62 -5.43
C GLN A 127 18.28 14.95 -4.51
N ARG A 128 19.54 15.38 -4.63
CA ARG A 128 20.59 15.03 -3.67
C ARG A 128 20.57 16.09 -2.58
N THR A 129 20.47 15.66 -1.33
CA THR A 129 20.81 16.49 -0.16
C THR A 129 22.31 16.47 0.06
#